data_AF-A0A1V1W238-F1
#
_entry.id   AF-A0A1V1W238-F1
#
_cell.length_a   1.000
_cell.length_b   1.000
_cell.length_c   1.000
_cell.angle_alpha   90.00
_cell.angle_beta   90.00
_cell.angle_gamma   90.00
#
_symmetry.space_group_name_H-M   'P 1'
#
loop_
_entity.id
_entity.type
_entity.pdbx_description
1 polymer ?
#
loop_
_entity_poly.entity_id
_entity_poly.type
_entity_poly.pdbx_seq_one_letter_code
_entity_poly.pdbx_strand_id
1 'polypeptide(L)'
;MENVLTAEVFQALDLLPRAAFLGAVLRAATTIAPEDRSSVALPNAIEHLEAASVEVLLGDLVIPDLGIQAQPDVVIESESSYVFVEAKRVRGGSFPEEQLARELLLTATYGQGRQPVLLLVVGGPPPLLVKGHGRVSVEDAIEVGLRSIEERIGFSVRDRLAGATVAFLTWAEISAHVEAAVADYQNSDTSTRQAVQRTAATLVDAVATHS
;
A
#
# COMPACT_ATOMS: atom_id res chain seq x y z
N MET A 1 -11.26 2.85 -13.49
CA MET A 1 -12.04 3.13 -12.26
C MET A 1 -11.31 2.71 -11.00
N GLU A 2 -10.26 1.88 -11.10
CA GLU A 2 -9.32 1.55 -10.02
C GLU A 2 -8.66 2.82 -9.46
N ASN A 3 -8.02 3.62 -10.32
CA ASN A 3 -7.40 4.89 -9.96
C ASN A 3 -8.39 5.91 -9.36
N VAL A 4 -9.69 5.81 -9.67
CA VAL A 4 -10.71 6.70 -9.09
C VAL A 4 -10.97 6.33 -7.64
N LEU A 5 -11.19 5.03 -7.35
CA LEU A 5 -11.38 4.57 -5.98
C LEU A 5 -10.15 4.85 -5.13
N THR A 6 -8.95 4.55 -5.64
CA THR A 6 -7.69 4.89 -4.98
C THR A 6 -7.62 6.38 -4.65
N ALA A 7 -7.92 7.24 -5.61
CA ALA A 7 -7.87 8.68 -5.38
C ALA A 7 -8.89 9.14 -4.33
N GLU A 8 -10.15 8.71 -4.45
CA GLU A 8 -11.21 9.07 -3.50
C GLU A 8 -10.87 8.63 -2.08
N VAL A 9 -10.38 7.40 -1.90
CA VAL A 9 -10.04 6.85 -0.59
C VAL A 9 -8.81 7.53 0.01
N PHE A 10 -7.70 7.60 -0.72
CA PHE A 10 -6.45 8.11 -0.15
C PHE A 10 -6.40 9.63 -0.03
N GLN A 11 -7.09 10.38 -0.90
CA GLN A 11 -7.27 11.82 -0.69
C GLN A 11 -8.15 12.09 0.53
N ALA A 12 -9.22 11.31 0.74
CA ALA A 12 -10.03 11.44 1.95
C ALA A 12 -9.25 11.08 3.22
N LEU A 13 -8.43 10.01 3.19
CA LEU A 13 -7.55 9.65 4.31
C LEU A 13 -6.53 10.76 4.64
N ASP A 14 -6.01 11.45 3.64
CA ASP A 14 -5.05 12.55 3.86
C ASP A 14 -5.70 13.82 4.46
N LEU A 15 -7.01 14.00 4.24
CA LEU A 15 -7.79 15.10 4.85
C LEU A 15 -8.27 14.80 6.27
N LEU A 16 -8.19 13.54 6.70
CA LEU A 16 -8.58 13.09 8.03
C LEU A 16 -7.40 13.18 9.02
N PRO A 17 -7.64 13.28 10.35
CA PRO A 17 -6.58 13.19 11.36
C PRO A 17 -5.73 11.92 11.18
N ARG A 18 -4.50 12.06 10.68
CA ARG A 18 -3.76 10.93 10.09
C ARG A 18 -3.51 9.81 11.09
N ALA A 19 -3.09 10.09 12.31
CA ALA A 19 -2.82 9.08 13.34
C ALA A 19 -4.08 8.26 13.72
N ALA A 20 -5.25 8.90 13.70
CA ALA A 20 -6.51 8.25 14.03
C ALA A 20 -7.05 7.41 12.86
N PHE A 21 -6.92 7.89 11.63
CA PHE A 21 -7.53 7.28 10.44
C PHE A 21 -6.51 6.49 9.60
N LEU A 22 -5.60 7.18 8.90
CA LEU A 22 -4.58 6.53 8.08
C LEU A 22 -3.69 5.59 8.93
N GLY A 23 -3.39 5.97 10.17
CA GLY A 23 -2.65 5.14 11.11
C GLY A 23 -3.42 3.90 11.53
N ALA A 24 -4.76 3.96 11.67
CA ALA A 24 -5.57 2.78 11.95
C ALA A 24 -5.59 1.82 10.75
N VAL A 25 -5.67 2.36 9.53
CA VAL A 25 -5.58 1.58 8.29
C VAL A 25 -4.22 0.89 8.16
N LEU A 26 -3.11 1.60 8.40
CA LEU A 26 -1.77 1.00 8.35
C LEU A 26 -1.57 -0.04 9.45
N ARG A 27 -2.12 0.15 10.66
CA ARG A 27 -2.07 -0.84 11.75
C ARG A 27 -2.82 -2.13 11.42
N ALA A 28 -3.84 -2.07 10.57
CA ALA A 28 -4.64 -3.21 10.17
C ALA A 28 -3.97 -4.08 9.11
N ALA A 29 -2.97 -3.55 8.40
CA ALA A 29 -2.32 -4.29 7.33
C ALA A 29 -1.54 -5.49 7.88
N THR A 30 -1.68 -6.62 7.19
CA THR A 30 -0.97 -7.86 7.52
C THR A 30 0.38 -7.87 6.80
N THR A 31 1.47 -7.97 7.55
CA THR A 31 2.82 -8.05 6.98
C THR A 31 3.13 -9.46 6.47
N ILE A 32 3.74 -9.49 5.30
CA ILE A 32 4.22 -10.68 4.60
C ILE A 32 5.75 -10.63 4.69
N ALA A 33 6.28 -11.07 5.83
CA ALA A 33 7.70 -11.15 6.10
C ALA A 33 7.98 -12.28 7.10
N PRO A 34 9.22 -12.81 7.14
CA PRO A 34 9.67 -13.63 8.27
C PRO A 34 9.43 -12.89 9.59
N GLU A 35 8.98 -13.61 10.63
CA GLU A 35 8.46 -13.09 11.91
C GLU A 35 9.28 -11.93 12.52
N ASP A 36 10.61 -11.93 12.35
CA ASP A 36 11.53 -10.93 12.91
C ASP A 36 11.42 -9.53 12.27
N ARG A 37 11.02 -9.42 11.00
CA ARG A 37 10.93 -8.13 10.27
C ARG A 37 9.51 -7.60 10.14
N SER A 38 8.54 -8.49 10.26
CA SER A 38 7.12 -8.19 10.14
C SER A 38 6.63 -7.25 11.26
N SER A 39 7.29 -7.26 12.42
CA SER A 39 6.82 -6.58 13.63
C SER A 39 7.13 -5.08 13.72
N VAL A 40 8.10 -4.56 12.95
CA VAL A 40 8.56 -3.16 13.10
C VAL A 40 8.25 -2.26 11.90
N ALA A 41 8.02 -2.83 10.72
CA ALA A 41 7.94 -2.03 9.49
C ALA A 41 6.74 -1.06 9.47
N LEU A 42 5.54 -1.56 9.77
CA LEU A 42 4.33 -0.73 9.84
C LEU A 42 4.34 0.21 11.06
N PRO A 43 4.73 -0.22 12.28
CA PRO A 43 4.89 0.70 13.41
C PRO A 43 5.81 1.89 13.11
N ASN A 44 6.95 1.68 12.45
CA ASN A 44 7.85 2.78 12.06
C ASN A 44 7.19 3.75 11.07
N ALA A 45 6.38 3.25 10.13
CA ALA A 45 5.63 4.09 9.20
C ALA A 45 4.54 4.91 9.90
N ILE A 46 3.97 4.39 10.99
CA ILE A 46 2.94 5.06 11.78
C ILE A 46 3.55 6.14 12.70
N GLU A 47 4.76 5.95 13.22
CA GLU A 47 5.39 6.83 14.21
C GLU A 47 5.51 8.29 13.73
N HIS A 48 5.76 8.50 12.44
CA HIS A 48 5.94 9.84 11.84
C HIS A 48 4.84 10.21 10.85
N LEU A 49 3.68 9.56 10.95
CA LEU A 49 2.60 9.67 9.97
C LEU A 49 2.00 11.09 9.89
N GLU A 50 1.97 11.84 10.99
CA GLU A 50 1.43 13.21 10.98
C GLU A 50 2.24 14.17 10.10
N ALA A 51 3.56 13.95 10.04
CA ALA A 51 4.49 14.73 9.20
C ALA A 51 4.68 14.10 7.81
N ALA A 52 4.01 12.99 7.51
CA ALA A 52 4.17 12.30 6.24
C ALA A 52 3.52 13.08 5.09
N SER A 53 4.12 13.00 3.90
CA SER A 53 3.46 13.37 2.65
C SER A 53 2.65 12.18 2.12
N VAL A 54 1.50 12.47 1.52
CA VAL A 54 0.68 11.49 0.80
C VAL A 54 0.53 11.98 -0.64
N GLU A 55 1.14 11.28 -1.58
CA GLU A 55 1.09 11.62 -3.00
C GLU A 55 0.27 10.57 -3.75
N VAL A 56 -0.86 11.00 -4.30
CA VAL A 56 -1.82 10.14 -4.99
C VAL A 56 -1.60 10.24 -6.49
N LEU A 57 -1.48 9.09 -7.16
CA LEU A 57 -1.19 8.98 -8.60
C LEU A 57 0.08 9.72 -9.00
N LEU A 58 1.17 9.48 -8.27
CA LEU A 58 2.50 9.96 -8.60
C LEU A 58 2.88 9.55 -10.03
N GLY A 59 3.78 10.29 -10.68
CA GLY A 59 4.31 9.91 -11.98
C GLY A 59 5.16 8.62 -11.96
N ASP A 60 5.76 8.32 -13.11
CA ASP A 60 6.59 7.13 -13.27
C ASP A 60 7.83 7.15 -12.35
N LEU A 61 8.03 6.05 -11.64
CA LEU A 61 9.29 5.73 -10.98
C LEU A 61 10.09 4.76 -11.85
N VAL A 62 11.41 4.95 -11.90
CA VAL A 62 12.28 4.23 -12.83
C VAL A 62 13.56 3.79 -12.14
N ILE A 63 13.98 2.55 -12.38
CA ILE A 63 15.33 2.03 -12.09
C ILE A 63 16.02 1.82 -13.44
N PRO A 64 16.74 2.83 -13.97
CA PRO A 64 17.19 2.83 -15.36
C PRO A 64 18.13 1.67 -15.70
N ASP A 65 19.00 1.30 -14.77
CA ASP A 65 19.98 0.22 -14.95
C ASP A 65 19.34 -1.19 -15.00
N LEU A 66 18.12 -1.35 -14.48
CA LEU A 66 17.35 -2.59 -14.56
C LEU A 66 16.27 -2.56 -15.66
N GLY A 67 16.04 -1.39 -16.27
CA GLY A 67 14.92 -1.16 -17.17
C GLY A 67 13.57 -1.41 -16.48
N ILE A 68 13.47 -1.11 -15.18
CA ILE A 68 12.25 -1.28 -14.40
C ILE A 68 11.55 0.07 -14.29
N GLN A 69 10.24 0.06 -14.54
CA GLN A 69 9.37 1.22 -14.37
C GLN A 69 8.02 0.77 -13.82
N ALA A 70 7.47 1.56 -12.90
CA ALA A 70 6.08 1.46 -12.48
C ALA A 70 5.58 2.82 -11.96
N GLN A 71 4.27 2.99 -12.00
CA GLN A 71 3.60 4.15 -11.45
C GLN A 71 2.89 3.72 -10.15
N PRO A 72 3.29 4.21 -8.97
CA PRO A 72 2.55 3.90 -7.75
C PRO A 72 1.17 4.55 -7.77
N ASP A 73 0.20 3.84 -7.20
CA ASP A 73 -1.13 4.39 -6.98
C ASP A 73 -1.10 5.47 -5.90
N VAL A 74 -0.35 5.22 -4.81
CA VAL A 74 -0.11 6.20 -3.74
C VAL A 74 1.29 6.00 -3.18
N VAL A 75 1.93 7.08 -2.78
CA VAL A 75 3.18 7.07 -2.02
C VAL A 75 2.96 7.82 -0.71
N ILE A 76 3.28 7.16 0.41
CA ILE A 76 3.24 7.76 1.75
C ILE A 76 4.66 7.80 2.29
N GLU A 77 5.21 9.01 2.46
CA GLU A 77 6.60 9.19 2.85
C GLU A 77 6.73 9.96 4.14
N SER A 78 7.62 9.50 5.01
CA SER A 78 8.06 10.23 6.20
C SER A 78 9.59 10.18 6.28
N GLU A 79 10.15 10.77 7.34
CA GLU A 79 11.58 10.65 7.63
C GLU A 79 12.02 9.21 7.93
N SER A 80 11.11 8.35 8.43
CA SER A 80 11.42 6.96 8.82
C SER A 80 10.95 5.92 7.81
N SER A 81 10.02 6.23 6.91
CA SER A 81 9.37 5.24 6.05
C SER A 81 9.10 5.72 4.63
N TYR A 82 9.11 4.77 3.70
CA TYR A 82 8.62 4.92 2.34
C TYR A 82 7.60 3.82 2.06
N VAL A 83 6.33 4.18 1.93
CA VAL A 83 5.25 3.23 1.65
C VAL A 83 4.80 3.42 0.19
N PHE A 84 5.09 2.43 -0.64
CA PHE A 84 4.55 2.31 -1.99
C PHE A 84 3.22 1.56 -1.89
N VAL A 85 2.13 2.18 -2.30
CA VAL A 85 0.82 1.55 -2.33
C VAL A 85 0.50 1.10 -3.75
N GLU A 86 0.13 -0.17 -3.91
CA GLU A 86 -0.45 -0.72 -5.14
C GLU A 86 -1.87 -1.21 -4.83
N ALA A 87 -2.85 -0.69 -5.53
CA ALA A 87 -4.26 -0.92 -5.24
C ALA A 87 -4.96 -1.63 -6.39
N LYS A 88 -5.50 -2.83 -6.14
CA LYS A 88 -6.28 -3.60 -7.11
C LYS A 88 -7.77 -3.45 -6.89
N ARG A 89 -8.55 -3.53 -7.98
CA ARG A 89 -10.02 -3.46 -7.93
C ARG A 89 -10.64 -4.43 -6.91
N VAL A 90 -11.76 -4.01 -6.33
CA VAL A 90 -12.53 -4.80 -5.36
C VAL A 90 -12.98 -6.14 -5.93
N ARG A 91 -13.52 -6.17 -7.16
CA ARG A 91 -14.01 -7.41 -7.81
C ARG A 91 -12.92 -8.28 -8.45
N GLY A 92 -11.67 -8.08 -8.05
CA GLY A 92 -10.52 -8.83 -8.49
C GLY A 92 -9.83 -8.27 -9.75
N GLY A 93 -8.64 -8.79 -9.97
CA GLY A 93 -7.76 -8.46 -11.08
C GLY A 93 -6.60 -9.46 -11.09
N SER A 94 -5.95 -9.64 -12.24
CA SER A 94 -4.72 -10.43 -12.30
C SER A 94 -3.52 -9.50 -12.29
N PHE A 95 -2.53 -9.79 -11.45
CA PHE A 95 -1.22 -9.17 -11.56
C PHE A 95 -0.51 -9.73 -12.81
N PRO A 96 0.07 -8.88 -13.67
CA PRO A 96 1.13 -9.29 -14.58
C PRO A 96 2.26 -9.99 -13.82
N GLU A 97 2.93 -10.91 -14.50
CA GLU A 97 3.98 -11.78 -13.94
C GLU A 97 5.05 -11.02 -13.14
N GLU A 98 5.67 -10.00 -13.73
CA GLU A 98 6.73 -9.24 -13.08
C GLU A 98 6.22 -8.12 -12.15
N GLN A 99 4.92 -7.87 -12.05
CA GLN A 99 4.41 -6.61 -11.47
C GLN A 99 4.89 -6.42 -10.02
N LEU A 100 4.61 -7.38 -9.13
CA LEU A 100 4.96 -7.27 -7.72
C LEU A 100 6.47 -7.21 -7.48
N ALA A 101 7.26 -7.93 -8.27
CA ALA A 101 8.71 -7.89 -8.16
C ALA A 101 9.28 -6.51 -8.56
N ARG A 102 8.75 -5.91 -9.64
CA ARG A 102 9.14 -4.55 -10.06
C ARG A 102 8.77 -3.51 -9.00
N GLU A 103 7.56 -3.57 -8.48
CA GLU A 103 7.09 -2.64 -7.45
C GLU A 103 7.91 -2.80 -6.16
N LEU A 104 8.20 -4.02 -5.73
CA LEU A 104 9.04 -4.24 -4.56
C LEU A 104 10.48 -3.73 -4.75
N LEU A 105 11.06 -3.90 -5.95
CA LEU A 105 12.37 -3.33 -6.29
C LEU A 105 12.35 -1.80 -6.28
N LEU A 106 11.29 -1.18 -6.78
CA LEU A 106 11.09 0.27 -6.72
C LEU A 106 10.94 0.75 -5.29
N THR A 107 10.10 0.10 -4.49
CA THR A 107 9.95 0.37 -3.05
C THR A 107 11.27 0.33 -2.33
N ALA A 108 12.06 -0.73 -2.53
CA ALA A 108 13.35 -0.88 -1.87
C ALA A 108 14.38 0.16 -2.33
N THR A 109 14.34 0.56 -3.61
CA THR A 109 15.26 1.54 -4.19
C THR A 109 14.95 2.97 -3.73
N TYR A 110 13.69 3.39 -3.81
CA TYR A 110 13.27 4.75 -3.42
C TYR A 110 13.12 4.90 -1.90
N GLY A 111 12.92 3.79 -1.19
CA GLY A 111 12.92 3.72 0.27
C GLY A 111 14.30 3.65 0.92
N GLN A 112 15.41 3.73 0.16
CA GLN A 112 16.75 3.69 0.74
C GLN A 112 16.94 4.76 1.84
N GLY A 113 17.55 4.34 2.96
CA GLY A 113 17.71 5.19 4.14
C GLY A 113 16.46 5.29 5.03
N ARG A 114 15.35 4.70 4.62
CA ARG A 114 14.06 4.63 5.33
C ARG A 114 13.60 3.16 5.40
N GLN A 115 12.51 2.90 6.11
CA GLN A 115 11.82 1.60 6.09
C GLN A 115 10.98 1.48 4.81
N PRO A 116 11.33 0.60 3.84
CA PRO A 116 10.56 0.40 2.63
C PRO A 116 9.39 -0.55 2.89
N VAL A 117 8.18 -0.15 2.51
CA VAL A 117 6.98 -0.98 2.62
C VAL A 117 6.22 -0.97 1.29
N LEU A 118 6.01 -2.14 0.69
CA LEU A 118 5.06 -2.31 -0.41
C LEU A 118 3.72 -2.72 0.20
N LEU A 119 2.74 -1.81 0.16
CA LEU A 119 1.40 -2.02 0.69
C LEU A 119 0.44 -2.38 -0.45
N LEU A 120 -0.07 -3.61 -0.43
CA LEU A 120 -1.04 -4.10 -1.39
C LEU A 120 -2.46 -3.86 -0.86
N VAL A 121 -3.26 -3.06 -1.55
CA VAL A 121 -4.69 -2.90 -1.28
C VAL A 121 -5.48 -3.76 -2.26
N VAL A 122 -6.11 -4.83 -1.80
CA VAL A 122 -6.72 -5.85 -2.66
C VAL A 122 -8.21 -6.04 -2.40
N GLY A 123 -8.92 -6.66 -3.34
CA GLY A 123 -10.35 -6.95 -3.19
C GLY A 123 -10.69 -8.04 -2.17
N GLY A 124 -9.72 -8.89 -1.85
CA GLY A 124 -9.85 -9.97 -0.87
C GLY A 124 -8.47 -10.48 -0.47
N PRO A 125 -8.37 -11.25 0.64
CA PRO A 125 -7.08 -11.73 1.12
C PRO A 125 -6.39 -12.64 0.09
N PRO A 126 -5.04 -12.68 0.06
CA PRO A 126 -4.29 -13.64 -0.74
C PRO A 126 -4.78 -15.09 -0.55
N PRO A 127 -4.63 -15.98 -1.56
CA PRO A 127 -3.69 -15.90 -2.68
C PRO A 127 -4.09 -14.95 -3.83
N LEU A 128 -3.08 -14.38 -4.49
CA LEU A 128 -3.24 -13.42 -5.59
C LEU A 128 -3.33 -14.14 -6.93
N LEU A 129 -4.18 -13.64 -7.83
CA LEU A 129 -4.23 -14.13 -9.21
C LEU A 129 -3.08 -13.50 -10.01
N VAL A 130 -2.16 -14.32 -10.51
CA VAL A 130 -1.02 -13.91 -11.36
C VAL A 130 -1.20 -14.48 -12.76
N LYS A 131 -1.03 -13.63 -13.78
CA LYS A 131 -1.18 -14.01 -15.18
C LYS A 131 -0.18 -15.12 -15.53
N GLY A 132 -0.69 -16.20 -16.12
CA GLY A 132 0.12 -17.39 -16.48
C GLY A 132 0.40 -18.36 -15.32
N HIS A 133 0.14 -17.98 -14.07
CA HIS A 133 0.52 -18.75 -12.88
C HIS A 133 -0.66 -19.11 -11.97
N GLY A 134 -1.85 -18.55 -12.20
CA GLY A 134 -3.04 -18.85 -11.41
C GLY A 134 -3.03 -18.15 -10.05
N ARG A 135 -3.65 -18.76 -9.03
CA ARG A 135 -3.66 -18.22 -7.67
C ARG A 135 -2.43 -18.70 -6.92
N VAL A 136 -1.57 -17.76 -6.51
CA VAL A 136 -0.30 -18.03 -5.81
C VAL A 136 -0.18 -17.15 -4.56
N SER A 137 0.70 -17.53 -3.63
CA SER A 137 1.03 -16.67 -2.49
C SER A 137 1.68 -15.36 -2.97
N VAL A 138 1.77 -14.35 -2.09
CA VAL A 138 2.42 -13.09 -2.46
C VAL A 138 3.92 -13.31 -2.66
N GLU A 139 4.51 -14.14 -1.81
CA GLU A 139 5.91 -14.54 -1.86
C GLU A 139 6.23 -15.28 -3.16
N ASP A 140 5.38 -16.23 -3.57
CA ASP A 140 5.54 -16.95 -4.84
C ASP A 140 5.39 -16.01 -6.04
N ALA A 141 4.45 -15.06 -5.98
CA ALA A 141 4.25 -14.07 -7.04
C ALA A 141 5.48 -13.16 -7.20
N ILE A 142 6.08 -12.73 -6.08
CA ILE A 142 7.33 -11.97 -6.08
C ILE A 142 8.47 -12.83 -6.65
N GLU A 143 8.59 -14.08 -6.20
CA GLU A 143 9.66 -14.98 -6.64
C GLU A 143 9.58 -15.29 -8.14
N VAL A 144 8.38 -15.51 -8.68
CA VAL A 144 8.16 -15.67 -10.14
C VAL A 144 8.64 -14.43 -10.89
N GLY A 145 8.21 -13.24 -10.46
CA GLY A 145 8.60 -12.00 -11.11
C GLY A 145 10.11 -11.73 -11.01
N LEU A 146 10.73 -12.04 -9.86
CA LEU A 146 12.17 -11.88 -9.68
C LEU A 146 12.97 -12.79 -10.62
N ARG A 147 12.60 -14.07 -10.74
CA ARG A 147 13.27 -14.98 -11.69
C ARG A 147 13.20 -14.46 -13.12
N SER A 148 12.02 -14.02 -13.54
CA SER A 148 11.80 -13.46 -14.88
C SER A 148 12.69 -12.23 -15.14
N ILE A 149 12.79 -11.32 -14.16
CA ILE A 149 13.66 -10.13 -14.23
C ILE A 149 15.14 -10.54 -14.24
N GLU A 150 15.57 -11.43 -13.35
CA GLU A 150 16.96 -11.90 -13.22
C GLU A 150 17.45 -12.63 -14.48
N GLU A 151 16.59 -13.47 -15.07
CA GLU A 151 16.85 -14.12 -16.36
C GLU A 151 17.03 -13.12 -17.50
N ARG A 152 16.22 -12.05 -17.50
CA ARG A 152 16.29 -10.99 -18.52
C ARG A 152 17.54 -10.12 -18.40
N ILE A 153 17.96 -9.76 -17.19
CA ILE A 153 19.12 -8.86 -16.96
C ILE A 153 20.45 -9.61 -16.78
N GLY A 154 20.42 -10.91 -16.49
CA GLY A 154 21.59 -11.78 -16.38
C GLY A 154 22.33 -11.72 -15.03
N PHE A 155 21.75 -11.12 -13.99
CA PHE A 155 22.32 -11.08 -12.64
C PHE A 155 21.23 -10.96 -11.57
N SER A 156 21.58 -11.29 -10.31
CA SER A 156 20.62 -11.23 -9.20
C SER A 156 20.39 -9.81 -8.70
N VAL A 157 19.14 -9.49 -8.37
CA VAL A 157 18.73 -8.20 -7.78
C VAL A 157 18.25 -8.33 -6.32
N ARG A 158 18.36 -9.52 -5.73
CA ARG A 158 17.84 -9.82 -4.39
C ARG A 158 18.48 -8.98 -3.29
N ASP A 159 19.75 -8.63 -3.43
CA ASP A 159 20.44 -7.75 -2.48
C ASP A 159 19.80 -6.36 -2.40
N ARG A 160 19.13 -5.91 -3.48
CA ARG A 160 18.40 -4.64 -3.49
C ARG A 160 17.12 -4.68 -2.66
N LEU A 161 16.62 -5.87 -2.33
CA LEU A 161 15.41 -6.06 -1.53
C LEU A 161 15.69 -6.09 -0.02
N ALA A 162 16.94 -5.93 0.39
CA ALA A 162 17.32 -5.95 1.79
C ALA A 162 16.54 -4.87 2.57
N GLY A 163 15.78 -5.32 3.57
CA GLY A 163 15.00 -4.44 4.45
C GLY A 163 13.61 -4.07 3.93
N ALA A 164 13.27 -4.37 2.68
CA ALA A 164 11.93 -4.14 2.16
C ALA A 164 10.92 -5.12 2.77
N THR A 165 9.74 -4.61 3.12
CA THR A 165 8.64 -5.40 3.68
C THR A 165 7.44 -5.31 2.74
N VAL A 166 6.70 -6.40 2.62
CA VAL A 166 5.41 -6.41 1.92
C VAL A 166 4.32 -6.49 2.98
N ALA A 167 3.23 -5.75 2.78
CA ALA A 167 2.04 -5.84 3.60
C ALA A 167 0.81 -5.84 2.69
N PHE A 168 -0.30 -6.37 3.19
CA PHE A 168 -1.57 -6.29 2.48
C PHE A 168 -2.73 -5.94 3.41
N LEU A 169 -3.75 -5.37 2.81
CA LEU A 169 -5.08 -5.20 3.39
C LEU A 169 -6.11 -5.17 2.27
N THR A 170 -7.37 -5.24 2.64
CA THR A 170 -8.50 -5.19 1.72
C THR A 170 -9.22 -3.86 1.78
N TRP A 171 -9.92 -3.52 0.70
CA TRP A 171 -10.83 -2.36 0.71
C TRP A 171 -11.88 -2.43 1.81
N ALA A 172 -12.39 -3.63 2.08
CA ALA A 172 -13.35 -3.87 3.16
C ALA A 172 -12.73 -3.57 4.53
N GLU A 173 -11.47 -3.97 4.77
CA GLU A 173 -10.75 -3.64 5.99
C GLU A 173 -10.51 -2.12 6.13
N ILE A 174 -10.14 -1.43 5.04
CA ILE A 174 -10.00 0.04 5.06
C ILE A 174 -11.31 0.68 5.52
N SER A 175 -12.45 0.30 4.92
CA SER A 175 -13.77 0.81 5.30
C SER A 175 -14.07 0.54 6.77
N ALA A 176 -13.92 -0.70 7.23
CA ALA A 176 -14.23 -1.09 8.60
C ALA A 176 -13.36 -0.34 9.64
N HIS A 177 -12.06 -0.16 9.35
CA HIS A 177 -11.16 0.56 10.24
C HIS A 177 -11.41 2.07 10.25
N VAL A 178 -11.86 2.65 9.13
CA VAL A 178 -12.30 4.05 9.09
C VAL A 178 -13.59 4.24 9.90
N GLU A 179 -14.57 3.35 9.77
CA GLU A 179 -15.81 3.40 10.57
C GLU A 179 -15.53 3.29 12.07
N ALA A 180 -14.65 2.36 12.47
CA ALA A 180 -14.22 2.24 13.86
C ALA A 180 -13.50 3.51 14.35
N ALA A 181 -12.61 4.08 13.53
CA ALA A 181 -11.93 5.33 13.86
C ALA A 181 -12.90 6.51 14.03
N VAL A 182 -13.99 6.58 13.24
CA VAL A 182 -15.04 7.59 13.44
C VAL A 182 -15.72 7.44 14.80
N ALA A 183 -16.01 6.22 15.23
CA ALA A 183 -16.67 5.96 16.50
C ALA A 183 -15.79 6.37 17.70
N ASP A 184 -14.48 6.17 17.58
CA ASP A 184 -13.52 6.46 18.64
C ASP A 184 -13.02 7.92 18.63
N TYR A 185 -13.10 8.61 17.49
CA TYR A 185 -12.57 9.95 17.34
C TYR A 185 -13.32 11.00 18.17
N GLN A 186 -12.59 11.61 19.11
CA GLN A 186 -13.10 12.68 19.96
C GLN A 186 -12.56 14.04 19.52
N ASN A 187 -13.45 15.01 19.34
CA ASN A 187 -13.08 16.41 19.15
C ASN A 187 -14.12 17.32 19.79
N SER A 188 -13.68 18.25 20.66
CA SER A 188 -14.58 19.15 21.39
C SER A 188 -15.36 20.09 20.47
N ASP A 189 -14.82 20.42 19.29
CA ASP A 189 -15.52 21.24 18.30
C ASP A 189 -16.46 20.37 17.45
N THR A 190 -17.76 20.65 17.59
CA THR A 190 -18.83 19.92 16.87
C THR A 190 -18.68 20.06 15.36
N SER A 191 -18.28 21.23 14.87
CA SER A 191 -18.16 21.49 13.43
C SER A 191 -17.06 20.62 12.80
N THR A 192 -15.89 20.58 13.43
CA THR A 192 -14.76 19.73 13.07
C THR A 192 -15.15 18.25 13.11
N ARG A 193 -15.82 17.81 14.18
CA ARG A 193 -16.27 16.42 14.30
C ARG A 193 -17.22 16.01 13.18
N GLN A 194 -18.18 16.87 12.85
CA GLN A 194 -19.12 16.62 11.75
C GLN A 194 -18.42 16.62 10.38
N ALA A 195 -17.42 17.48 10.18
CA ALA A 195 -16.62 17.47 8.96
C ALA A 195 -15.87 16.15 8.79
N VAL A 196 -15.18 15.68 9.85
CA VAL A 196 -14.51 14.38 9.89
C VAL A 196 -15.48 13.24 9.56
N GLN A 197 -16.66 13.23 10.19
CA GLN A 197 -17.69 12.21 9.94
C GLN A 197 -18.13 12.19 8.47
N ARG A 198 -18.35 13.35 7.84
CA ARG A 198 -18.76 13.42 6.43
C ARG A 198 -17.66 12.96 5.49
N THR A 199 -16.41 13.36 5.73
CA THR A 199 -15.27 12.92 4.93
C THR A 199 -15.08 11.40 5.03
N ALA A 200 -15.13 10.85 6.24
CA ALA A 200 -15.05 9.41 6.47
C ALA A 200 -16.22 8.65 5.82
N ALA A 201 -17.45 9.17 5.92
CA ALA A 201 -18.60 8.58 5.25
C ALA A 201 -18.44 8.57 3.72
N THR A 202 -17.88 9.63 3.12
CA THR A 202 -17.61 9.69 1.68
C THR A 202 -16.63 8.60 1.24
N LEU A 203 -15.60 8.34 2.04
CA LEU A 203 -14.65 7.25 1.79
C LEU A 203 -15.35 5.88 1.86
N VAL A 204 -16.13 5.63 2.91
CA VAL A 204 -16.87 4.37 3.09
C VAL A 204 -17.85 4.15 1.93
N ASP A 205 -18.58 5.19 1.54
CA ASP A 205 -19.52 5.15 0.41
C ASP A 205 -18.80 4.89 -0.92
N ALA A 206 -17.59 5.45 -1.12
CA ALA A 206 -16.78 5.19 -2.30
C ALA A 206 -16.37 3.71 -2.38
N VAL A 207 -15.88 3.13 -1.27
CA VAL A 207 -15.58 1.70 -1.20
C VAL A 207 -16.83 0.87 -1.52
N ALA A 208 -17.97 1.18 -0.89
CA ALA A 208 -19.22 0.44 -1.11
C ALA A 208 -19.71 0.53 -2.56
N THR A 209 -19.60 1.70 -3.20
CA THR A 209 -20.05 1.94 -4.57
C THR A 209 -19.20 1.20 -5.61
N HIS A 210 -17.90 1.05 -5.33
CA HIS A 210 -16.96 0.39 -6.24
C HIS A 210 -16.81 -1.11 -5.98
N SER A 211 -17.42 -1.62 -4.89
CA SER A 211 -17.46 -3.03 -4.51
C SER A 211 -18.42 -3.88 -5.33
#